data_AF-A0A8S4QQ82-F1
#
_entry.id   AF-A0A8S4QQ82-F1
#
_cell.length_a   1.000
_cell.length_b   1.000
_cell.length_c   1.000
_cell.angle_alpha   90.00
_cell.angle_beta   90.00
_cell.angle_gamma   90.00
#
_symmetry.space_group_name_H-M   'P 1'
#
loop_
_entity.id
_entity.type
_entity.pdbx_description
1 polymer ?
#
loop_
_entity_poly.entity_id
_entity_poly.type
_entity_poly.pdbx_seq_one_letter_code
_entity_poly.pdbx_strand_id
1 'polypeptide(L)'
;MWRWRRQLRIPWTAFRINVSILEFSKVIERLLSTVQIRILKFFGHIIRNKHSMERLVVQGKVEGKRTRGRSYTRWTDLIKATTQTSIVPCSRNAEDRNKWRLIAGAAVAKKNVPSSTTTTLSKVND
;
A
#
# COMPACT_ATOMS: atom_id res chain seq x y z
N MET A 1 8.42 -16.77 11.46
CA MET A 1 7.81 -17.71 10.49
C MET A 1 6.34 -18.03 10.73
N TRP A 2 5.86 -18.15 11.97
CA TRP A 2 4.47 -18.54 12.27
C TRP A 2 3.38 -17.70 11.56
N ARG A 3 3.53 -16.36 11.55
CA ARG A 3 2.60 -15.44 10.88
C ARG A 3 2.42 -15.75 9.39
N TRP A 4 3.51 -16.05 8.68
CA TRP A 4 3.49 -16.38 7.25
C TRP A 4 2.81 -17.71 6.97
N ARG A 5 3.09 -18.76 7.77
CA ARG A 5 2.40 -20.05 7.65
C ARG A 5 0.89 -19.92 7.87
N ARG A 6 0.48 -19.10 8.84
CA ARG A 6 -0.94 -18.83 9.11
C ARG A 6 -1.60 -18.04 7.96
N GLN A 7 -0.93 -17.02 7.44
CA GLN A 7 -1.42 -16.21 6.32
C GLN A 7 -1.60 -17.03 5.04
N LEU A 8 -0.64 -17.93 4.77
CA LEU A 8 -0.65 -18.83 3.60
C LEU A 8 -1.47 -20.11 3.83
N ARG A 9 -2.08 -20.26 5.02
CA ARG A 9 -2.85 -21.45 5.44
C ARG A 9 -2.08 -22.76 5.22
N ILE A 10 -0.78 -22.76 5.50
CA ILE A 10 0.10 -23.92 5.32
C ILE A 10 -0.12 -24.89 6.49
N PRO A 11 -0.58 -26.13 6.25
CA PRO A 11 -0.73 -27.11 7.31
C PRO A 11 0.66 -27.55 7.82
N TRP A 12 0.73 -27.95 9.09
CA TRP A 12 1.99 -28.37 9.69
C TRP A 12 2.59 -29.63 9.02
N THR A 13 1.74 -30.46 8.40
CA THR A 13 2.11 -31.63 7.59
C THR A 13 2.73 -31.32 6.23
N ALA A 14 2.70 -30.06 5.78
CA ALA A 14 3.29 -29.70 4.48
C ALA A 14 4.81 -29.64 4.49
N PHE A 15 5.45 -29.71 5.68
CA PHE A 15 6.91 -29.71 5.89
C PHE A 15 7.71 -28.78 4.95
N ARG A 16 7.18 -27.56 4.71
CA ARG A 16 7.77 -26.61 3.76
C ARG A 16 8.99 -25.90 4.34
N ILE A 17 10.02 -25.77 3.50
CA ILE A 17 11.27 -25.05 3.80
C ILE A 17 10.98 -23.55 3.95
N ASN A 18 11.58 -22.93 4.96
CA ASN A 18 11.43 -21.51 5.27
C ASN A 18 11.74 -20.59 4.06
N VAL A 19 12.71 -20.95 3.21
CA VAL A 19 13.08 -20.19 2.01
C VAL A 19 11.90 -20.06 1.04
N SER A 20 11.23 -21.17 0.73
CA SER A 20 10.07 -21.17 -0.17
C SER A 20 8.91 -20.31 0.34
N ILE A 21 8.73 -20.22 1.66
CA ILE A 21 7.70 -19.38 2.30
C ILE A 21 8.03 -17.89 2.14
N LEU A 22 9.31 -17.52 2.24
CA LEU A 22 9.76 -16.14 2.02
C LEU A 22 9.65 -15.73 0.55
N GLU A 23 9.93 -16.63 -0.38
CA GLU A 23 9.71 -16.38 -1.81
C GLU A 23 8.23 -16.13 -2.11
N PHE A 24 7.32 -16.92 -1.52
CA PHE A 24 5.89 -16.66 -1.60
C PHE A 24 5.49 -15.30 -1.01
N SER A 25 6.14 -14.86 0.06
CA SER A 25 5.91 -13.53 0.63
C SER A 25 6.27 -12.40 -0.35
N LYS A 26 7.37 -12.54 -1.11
CA LYS A 26 7.74 -11.58 -2.16
C LYS A 26 6.66 -11.48 -3.25
N VAL A 27 5.99 -12.60 -3.57
CA VAL A 27 4.84 -12.60 -4.49
C VAL A 27 3.67 -11.82 -3.91
N ILE A 28 3.41 -11.91 -2.61
CA ILE A 28 2.37 -11.11 -1.93
C ILE A 28 2.70 -9.61 -1.97
N GLU A 29 3.97 -9.22 -1.78
CA GLU A 29 4.40 -7.81 -1.91
C GLU A 29 4.16 -7.25 -3.32
N ARG A 30 4.40 -8.07 -4.35
CA ARG A 30 4.06 -7.74 -5.75
C ARG A 30 2.54 -7.52 -5.94
N LEU A 31 1.70 -8.32 -5.27
CA LEU A 31 0.25 -8.11 -5.31
C LEU A 31 -0.14 -6.80 -4.63
N LEU A 32 0.40 -6.52 -3.44
CA LEU A 32 0.12 -5.31 -2.67
C LEU A 32 0.49 -4.05 -3.46
N SER A 33 1.66 -4.03 -4.08
CA SER A 33 2.09 -2.93 -4.96
C SER A 33 1.17 -2.77 -6.16
N THR A 34 0.75 -3.86 -6.80
CA THR A 34 -0.22 -3.83 -7.92
C THR A 34 -1.55 -3.21 -7.50
N VAL A 35 -2.08 -3.60 -6.33
CA VAL A 35 -3.32 -3.05 -5.77
C VAL A 35 -3.19 -1.56 -5.47
N GLN A 36 -2.07 -1.14 -4.86
CA GLN A 36 -1.80 0.27 -4.58
C GLN A 36 -1.74 1.12 -5.86
N ILE A 37 -1.09 0.63 -6.93
CA ILE A 37 -1.06 1.30 -8.23
C ILE A 37 -2.49 1.48 -8.77
N ARG A 38 -3.33 0.45 -8.69
CA ARG A 38 -4.72 0.51 -9.17
C ARG A 38 -5.53 1.55 -8.40
N ILE A 39 -5.38 1.59 -7.08
CA ILE A 39 -6.02 2.59 -6.21
C ILE A 39 -5.62 4.01 -6.61
N LEU A 40 -4.32 4.26 -6.81
CA LEU A 40 -3.82 5.58 -7.22
C LEU A 40 -4.27 5.97 -8.63
N LYS A 41 -4.30 5.02 -9.57
CA LYS A 41 -4.84 5.25 -10.92
C LYS A 41 -6.31 5.65 -10.87
N PHE A 42 -7.10 4.97 -10.05
CA PHE A 42 -8.51 5.28 -9.86
C PHE A 42 -8.71 6.65 -9.20
N PHE A 43 -7.91 7.00 -8.19
CA PHE A 43 -7.93 8.33 -7.59
C PHE A 43 -7.66 9.43 -8.63
N GLY A 44 -6.62 9.27 -9.46
CA GLY A 44 -6.33 10.23 -10.52
C GLY A 44 -7.43 10.31 -11.58
N HIS A 45 -8.17 9.23 -11.82
CA HIS A 45 -9.35 9.24 -12.70
C HIS A 45 -10.49 10.08 -12.09
N ILE A 46 -10.82 9.85 -10.81
CA ILE A 46 -11.87 10.60 -10.09
C ILE A 46 -11.55 12.09 -10.07
N ILE A 47 -10.31 12.48 -9.74
CA ILE A 47 -9.96 13.91 -9.61
C ILE A 47 -10.09 14.67 -10.94
N ARG A 48 -9.76 14.03 -12.06
CA ARG A 48 -9.87 14.66 -13.38
C ARG A 48 -11.30 14.79 -13.87
N ASN A 49 -12.24 14.06 -13.28
CA ASN A 49 -13.66 14.25 -13.56
C ASN A 49 -14.24 15.36 -12.65
N LYS A 50 -14.47 16.54 -13.22
CA LYS A 50 -14.89 17.73 -12.45
C LYS A 50 -16.33 17.69 -11.96
N HIS A 51 -17.23 17.06 -12.70
CA HIS A 51 -18.68 17.14 -12.47
C HIS A 51 -19.27 15.89 -11.85
N SER A 52 -18.43 14.92 -11.48
CA SER A 52 -18.92 13.63 -11.04
C SER A 52 -19.07 13.54 -9.53
N MET A 53 -20.13 12.85 -9.12
CA MET A 53 -20.46 12.65 -7.71
C MET A 53 -19.34 11.92 -6.96
N GLU A 54 -18.57 11.05 -7.63
CA GLU A 54 -17.48 10.33 -6.96
C GLU A 54 -16.40 11.27 -6.44
N ARG A 55 -16.13 12.40 -7.13
CA ARG A 55 -15.17 13.40 -6.65
C ARG A 55 -15.64 14.03 -5.35
N LEU A 56 -16.92 14.40 -5.26
CA LEU A 56 -17.53 14.96 -4.06
C LEU A 56 -17.51 13.94 -2.90
N VAL A 57 -17.88 12.68 -3.17
CA VAL A 57 -17.91 11.62 -2.16
C VAL A 57 -16.51 11.28 -1.63
N VAL A 58 -15.50 11.24 -2.52
CA VAL A 58 -14.12 10.89 -2.13
C VAL A 58 -13.40 12.05 -1.42
N GLN A 59 -13.66 13.29 -1.81
CA GLN A 59 -13.09 14.46 -1.13
C GLN A 59 -13.88 14.82 0.13
N GLY A 60 -15.17 14.46 0.20
CA GLY A 60 -16.05 14.69 1.32
C GLY A 60 -15.53 14.04 2.61
N LYS A 61 -15.00 14.87 3.51
CA LYS A 61 -14.68 14.45 4.87
C LYS A 61 -15.89 14.75 5.75
N VAL A 62 -16.64 13.70 6.10
CA VAL A 62 -17.66 13.82 7.14
C VAL A 62 -16.94 14.04 8.48
N GLU A 63 -17.29 15.14 9.14
CA GLU A 63 -16.79 15.47 10.47
C GLU A 63 -17.36 14.52 11.53
N GLY A 64 -16.62 14.34 12.63
CA GLY A 64 -17.03 13.46 13.73
C GLY A 64 -16.27 12.13 13.80
N LYS A 65 -16.52 11.43 14.91
CA LYS A 65 -15.89 10.14 15.23
C LYS A 65 -16.66 9.02 14.52
N ARG A 66 -15.92 8.05 13.96
CA ARG A 66 -16.55 6.86 13.39
C ARG A 66 -17.15 5.98 14.47
N THR A 67 -18.33 5.44 14.19
CA THR A 67 -18.97 4.42 15.01
C THR A 67 -18.09 3.18 15.11
N ARG A 68 -18.08 2.54 16.28
CA ARG A 68 -17.38 1.29 16.55
C ARG A 68 -17.82 0.22 15.54
N GLY A 69 -16.88 -0.60 15.06
CA GLY A 69 -17.15 -1.67 14.09
C GLY A 69 -16.94 -1.29 12.61
N ARG A 70 -16.92 0.00 12.27
CA ARG A 70 -16.55 0.44 10.91
C ARG A 70 -15.02 0.46 10.75
N SER A 71 -14.53 0.14 9.55
CA SER A 71 -13.09 0.21 9.25
C SER A 71 -12.51 1.56 9.63
N TYR A 72 -11.39 1.54 10.36
CA TYR A 72 -10.68 2.75 10.79
C TYR A 72 -10.14 3.53 9.59
N THR A 73 -9.60 2.81 8.60
CA THR A 73 -8.90 3.39 7.45
C THR A 73 -9.88 3.94 6.41
N ARG A 74 -9.84 5.25 6.15
CA ARG A 74 -10.51 5.83 4.98
C ARG A 74 -9.77 5.49 3.70
N TRP A 75 -10.48 5.51 2.59
CA TRP A 75 -9.85 5.59 1.27
C TRP A 75 -8.84 6.75 1.17
N THR A 76 -9.19 7.93 1.69
CA THR A 76 -8.28 9.08 1.77
C THR A 76 -7.06 8.81 2.65
N ASP A 77 -7.21 8.01 3.70
CA ASP A 77 -6.11 7.66 4.61
C ASP A 77 -5.17 6.66 3.95
N LEU A 78 -5.70 5.76 3.10
CA LEU A 78 -4.91 4.86 2.27
C LEU A 78 -4.08 5.62 1.22
N ILE A 79 -4.67 6.65 0.60
CA ILE A 79 -3.94 7.53 -0.33
C ILE A 79 -2.83 8.28 0.42
N LYS A 80 -3.13 8.88 1.58
CA LYS A 80 -2.12 9.55 2.42
C LYS A 80 -1.00 8.60 2.83
N ALA A 81 -1.33 7.38 3.24
CA ALA A 81 -0.35 6.37 3.64
C ALA A 81 0.51 5.85 2.48
N THR A 82 0.01 5.94 1.24
CA THR A 82 0.75 5.48 0.05
C THR A 82 1.60 6.62 -0.52
N THR A 83 1.04 7.81 -0.66
CA THR A 83 1.74 8.97 -1.24
C THR A 83 2.53 9.78 -0.21
N GLN A 84 2.41 9.47 1.09
CA GLN A 84 3.04 10.19 2.22
C GLN A 84 2.80 11.71 2.21
N THR A 85 1.68 12.13 1.61
CA THR A 85 1.31 13.54 1.43
C THR A 85 -0.16 13.75 1.78
N SER A 86 -0.56 14.98 2.07
CA SER A 86 -1.96 15.29 2.35
C SER A 86 -2.83 15.21 1.09
N ILE A 87 -4.16 15.11 1.27
CA ILE A 87 -5.10 14.83 0.18
C ILE A 87 -5.25 16.01 -0.82
N VAL A 88 -5.06 17.25 -0.35
CA VAL A 88 -5.17 18.47 -1.15
C VAL A 88 -4.06 18.57 -2.22
N PRO A 89 -2.76 18.51 -1.89
CA PRO A 89 -1.70 18.47 -2.89
C PRO A 89 -1.76 17.21 -3.75
N CYS A 90 -2.19 16.07 -3.20
CA CYS A 90 -2.48 14.87 -3.99
C CYS A 90 -3.51 15.16 -5.09
N SER A 91 -4.60 15.86 -4.76
CA SER A 91 -5.64 16.23 -5.71
C SER A 91 -5.11 17.20 -6.76
N ARG A 92 -4.39 18.26 -6.38
CA ARG A 92 -3.80 19.21 -7.34
C ARG A 92 -2.85 18.52 -8.33
N ASN A 93 -1.98 17.65 -7.83
CA ASN A 93 -1.05 16.90 -8.69
C ASN A 93 -1.74 15.84 -9.55
N ALA A 94 -2.92 15.35 -9.12
CA ALA A 94 -3.71 14.37 -9.83
C ALA A 94 -4.48 14.94 -11.04
N GLU A 95 -4.66 16.26 -11.11
CA GLU A 95 -5.23 16.95 -12.28
C GLU A 95 -4.34 16.73 -13.51
N ASP A 96 -3.01 16.81 -13.33
CA ASP A 96 -2.02 16.53 -14.36
C ASP A 96 -1.75 15.03 -14.50
N ARG A 97 -2.22 14.42 -15.60
CA ARG A 97 -2.08 12.97 -15.86
C ARG A 97 -0.62 12.48 -15.78
N ASN A 98 0.32 13.25 -16.32
CA ASN A 98 1.73 12.86 -16.40
C ASN A 98 2.42 12.99 -15.03
N LYS A 99 2.20 14.11 -14.32
CA LYS A 99 2.71 14.31 -12.95
C LYS A 99 2.17 13.24 -12.00
N TRP A 100 0.88 12.92 -12.10
CA TRP A 100 0.26 11.89 -11.29
C TRP A 100 0.84 10.49 -11.54
N ARG A 101 1.12 10.15 -12.80
CA ARG A 101 1.73 8.86 -13.15
C ARG A 101 3.11 8.70 -12.50
N LEU A 102 3.92 9.75 -12.51
CA LEU A 102 5.25 9.76 -11.86
C LEU A 102 5.15 9.59 -10.35
N ILE A 103 4.27 10.35 -9.70
CA ILE A 103 4.05 10.28 -8.25
C ILE A 103 3.53 8.90 -7.84
N ALA A 104 2.57 8.35 -8.58
CA ALA A 104 2.01 7.03 -8.28
C ALA A 104 3.03 5.90 -8.46
N GLY A 105 3.88 5.99 -9.47
CA GLY A 105 5.00 5.06 -9.66
C GLY A 105 6.02 5.14 -8.53
N ALA A 106 6.44 6.36 -8.17
CA ALA A 106 7.42 6.60 -7.11
C ALA A 106 6.90 6.17 -5.73
N ALA A 107 5.63 6.42 -5.41
CA ALA A 107 5.02 6.05 -4.14
C ALA A 107 5.03 4.53 -3.90
N VAL A 108 4.80 3.74 -4.94
CA VAL A 108 4.77 2.28 -4.85
C VAL A 108 6.18 1.70 -4.83
N ALA A 109 7.12 2.30 -5.58
CA ALA A 109 8.54 1.91 -5.53
C ALA A 109 9.15 2.08 -4.13
N LYS A 110 8.81 3.16 -3.40
CA LYS A 110 9.30 3.41 -2.04
C LYS A 110 8.90 2.33 -1.02
N LYS A 111 7.76 1.65 -1.21
CA LYS A 111 7.31 0.56 -0.32
C LYS A 111 7.96 -0.78 -0.63
N ASN A 112 8.45 -0.97 -1.86
CA ASN A 112 9.07 -2.23 -2.30
C ASN A 112 10.57 -2.31 -1.97
N VAL A 113 11.14 -1.30 -1.30
CA VAL A 113 12.50 -1.38 -0.78
C VAL A 113 12.47 -2.30 0.44
N PRO A 114 13.04 -3.51 0.39
CA PRO A 114 13.17 -4.33 1.58
C PRO A 114 14.00 -3.53 2.59
N SER A 115 13.45 -3.31 3.78
CA SER A 115 14.21 -2.82 4.92
C SER A 115 15.24 -3.88 5.30
N SER A 116 16.37 -3.85 4.60
CA SER A 116 17.59 -4.61 4.88
C SER A 116 18.17 -4.12 6.20
N THR A 117 17.67 -4.62 7.33
CA THR A 117 18.51 -4.66 8.54
C THR A 117 19.49 -5.81 8.32
N THR A 118 20.61 -5.50 7.67
CA THR A 118 21.79 -6.35 7.69
C THR A 118 22.25 -6.42 9.15
N THR A 119 21.80 -7.44 9.88
CA THR A 119 22.43 -7.84 11.13
C THR A 119 23.81 -8.38 10.77
N THR A 120 24.81 -7.52 10.90
CA THR A 120 26.22 -7.86 10.84
C THR A 120 26.51 -8.85 11.96
N LEU A 121 26.43 -10.16 11.67
CA LEU A 121 27.05 -11.18 12.51
C LEU A 121 28.56 -11.04 12.30
N SER A 122 29.20 -10.24 13.15
CA SER A 122 30.64 -10.32 13.34
C SER A 122 30.96 -11.72 13.87
N LYS A 123 31.52 -12.57 13.01
CA LYS A 123 32.32 -13.71 13.45
C LYS A 123 33.43 -13.16 14.33
N VAL A 124 33.32 -13.36 15.63
CA VAL A 124 34.48 -13.44 16.52
C VAL A 124 35.07 -14.81 16.22
N ASN A 125 36.17 -14.83 15.48
CA ASN A 125 37.02 -16.00 15.38
C ASN A 125 37.81 -16.13 16.69
N ASP A 126 38.05 -17.37 17.07
CA ASP A 126 38.90 -17.84 18.17
C ASP A 126 40.32 -17.24 18.15
#